data_AF-A0A2S9GRG8-F1
#
_entry.id   AF-A0A2S9GRG8-F1
#
_cell.length_a   1.000
_cell.length_b   1.000
_cell.length_c   1.000
_cell.angle_alpha   90.00
_cell.angle_beta   90.00
_cell.angle_gamma   90.00
#
_symmetry.space_group_name_H-M   'P 1'
#
loop_
_entity.id
_entity.type
_entity.pdbx_description
1 polymer ?
#
loop_
_entity_poly.entity_id
_entity_poly.type
_entity_poly.pdbx_seq_one_letter_code
_entity_poly.pdbx_strand_id
1 'polypeptide(L)' 'RGWSMNRPFAGIPALLADLQAAGVRLAVATSKAEPTAQRILAHFGLDASFEVVAGASPDGTRSAKSDV' A
#
# COMPACT_ATOMS: atom_id res chain seq x y z
N ARG A 1 -5.80 10.87 -13.23
CA ARG A 1 -6.22 11.62 -12.00
C ARG A 1 -7.38 10.88 -11.37
N GLY A 2 -7.45 10.83 -10.04
CA GLY A 2 -8.36 9.98 -9.25
C GLY A 2 -7.64 9.32 -8.07
N TRP A 3 -6.42 8.83 -8.30
CA TRP A 3 -5.57 8.20 -7.28
C TRP A 3 -5.20 9.14 -6.11
N SER A 4 -5.18 10.45 -6.30
CA SER A 4 -4.85 11.44 -5.25
C SER A 4 -6.10 12.03 -4.56
N MET A 5 -7.30 11.68 -5.02
CA MET A 5 -8.57 12.19 -4.47
C MET A 5 -9.06 11.28 -3.33
N ASN A 6 -8.20 11.08 -2.35
CA ASN A 6 -8.52 10.35 -1.12
C ASN A 6 -7.64 10.89 0.02
N ARG A 7 -7.80 10.32 1.20
CA ARG A 7 -6.98 10.62 2.37
C ARG A 7 -6.77 9.34 3.17
N PRO A 8 -5.64 9.19 3.88
CA PRO A 8 -5.50 8.15 4.89
C PRO A 8 -6.62 8.26 5.92
N PHE A 9 -7.09 7.11 6.42
CA PHE A 9 -7.99 7.11 7.57
C PHE A 9 -7.27 7.65 8.80
N ALA A 10 -8.03 8.35 9.67
CA ALA A 10 -7.49 8.89 10.91
C ALA A 10 -6.87 7.76 11.76
N GLY A 11 -5.71 8.03 12.37
CA GLY A 11 -4.98 7.08 13.21
C GLY A 11 -4.12 6.06 12.48
N ILE A 12 -4.34 5.80 11.17
CA ILE A 12 -3.54 4.82 10.43
C ILE A 12 -2.05 5.17 10.37
N PRO A 13 -1.62 6.42 10.09
CA PRO A 13 -0.20 6.75 10.11
C PRO A 13 0.48 6.50 11.46
N ALA A 14 -0.21 6.79 12.57
CA ALA A 14 0.30 6.53 13.92
C ALA A 14 0.41 5.03 14.20
N LEU A 15 -0.63 4.25 13.86
CA LEU A 15 -0.62 2.80 14.00
C LEU A 15 0.54 2.16 13.20
N LEU A 16 0.78 2.61 11.97
CA LEU A 16 1.89 2.11 11.16
C LEU A 16 3.24 2.42 11.80
N ALA A 17 3.41 3.62 12.35
CA ALA A 17 4.63 4.00 13.07
C ALA A 17 4.84 3.14 14.32
N ASP A 18 3.78 2.88 15.11
CA ASP A 18 3.85 2.04 16.30
C ASP A 18 4.25 0.60 15.96
N LEU A 19 3.68 0.04 14.88
CA LEU A 19 4.01 -1.30 14.40
C LEU A 19 5.47 -1.39 13.91
N GLN A 20 5.96 -0.36 13.22
CA GLN A 20 7.37 -0.29 12.83
C GLN A 20 8.30 -0.19 14.04
N ALA A 21 7.95 0.64 15.03
CA ALA A 21 8.73 0.76 16.27
C ALA A 21 8.76 -0.56 17.06
N ALA A 22 7.69 -1.37 16.96
CA ALA A 22 7.63 -2.72 17.52
C ALA A 22 8.38 -3.79 16.68
N GLY A 23 8.99 -3.42 15.56
CA GLY A 23 9.73 -4.35 14.69
C GLY A 23 8.84 -5.26 13.83
N VAL A 24 7.56 -4.90 13.64
CA VAL A 24 6.63 -5.68 12.82
C VAL A 24 6.89 -5.40 11.34
N ARG A 25 7.08 -6.48 10.57
CA ARG A 25 7.22 -6.42 9.11
C ARG A 25 5.85 -6.23 8.46
N LEU A 26 5.70 -5.19 7.65
CA LEU A 26 4.42 -4.83 7.03
C LEU A 26 4.50 -4.94 5.51
N ALA A 27 3.39 -5.35 4.89
CA ALA A 27 3.22 -5.42 3.45
C ALA A 27 1.81 -4.99 3.02
N VAL A 28 1.67 -4.58 1.77
CA VAL A 28 0.37 -4.27 1.13
C VAL A 28 0.06 -5.34 0.08
N ALA A 29 -1.13 -5.94 0.17
CA ALA A 29 -1.69 -6.85 -0.84
C ALA A 29 -3.06 -6.33 -1.32
N THR A 30 -3.13 -5.87 -2.58
CA THR A 30 -4.31 -5.16 -3.10
C THR A 30 -4.68 -5.55 -4.53
N SER A 31 -5.98 -5.52 -4.86
CA SER A 31 -6.46 -5.67 -6.24
C SER A 31 -6.29 -4.41 -7.09
N LYS A 32 -5.81 -3.30 -6.51
CA LYS A 32 -5.41 -2.12 -7.29
C LYS A 32 -4.15 -2.44 -8.08
N ALA A 33 -4.03 -1.84 -9.27
CA ALA A 33 -2.79 -1.88 -10.04
C ALA A 33 -1.60 -1.45 -9.17
N GLU A 34 -0.56 -2.28 -9.11
CA GLU A 34 0.60 -2.08 -8.24
C GLU A 34 1.24 -0.69 -8.39
N PRO A 35 1.47 -0.17 -9.62
CA PRO A 35 2.03 1.18 -9.78
C PRO A 35 1.12 2.28 -9.22
N THR A 36 -0.20 2.06 -9.22
CA THR A 36 -1.15 3.01 -8.63
C THR A 36 -1.10 2.94 -7.11
N ALA A 37 -1.00 1.74 -6.52
CA ALA A 37 -0.89 1.58 -5.07
C ALA A 37 0.39 2.22 -4.52
N GLN A 38 1.54 1.97 -5.15
CA GLN A 38 2.82 2.59 -4.79
C GLN A 38 2.74 4.12 -4.86
N ARG A 39 2.13 4.66 -5.92
CA ARG A 39 1.98 6.12 -6.11
C ARG A 39 1.09 6.77 -5.05
N ILE A 40 0.04 6.07 -4.60
CA ILE A 40 -0.81 6.53 -3.50
C ILE A 40 -0.03 6.56 -2.19
N LEU A 41 0.71 5.49 -1.88
CA LEU A 41 1.49 5.41 -0.64
C LEU A 41 2.57 6.50 -0.58
N ALA A 42 3.34 6.67 -1.66
CA ALA A 42 4.37 7.71 -1.74
C ALA A 42 3.78 9.13 -1.59
N HIS A 43 2.59 9.38 -2.16
CA HIS A 43 1.94 10.69 -2.04
C HIS A 43 1.57 11.06 -0.60
N PHE A 44 1.28 10.08 0.25
CA PHE A 44 0.99 10.30 1.67
C PHE A 44 2.19 10.01 2.58
N GLY A 45 3.37 9.70 2.04
CA GLY A 45 4.58 9.39 2.81
C GLY A 45 4.47 8.09 3.62
N LEU A 46 3.70 7.12 3.13
CA LEU A 46 3.47 5.82 3.78
C LEU A 46 4.21 4.67 3.10
N ASP A 47 4.94 4.93 2.03
CA ASP A 47 5.69 3.93 1.27
C ASP A 47 6.80 3.28 2.10
N ALA A 48 7.50 4.07 2.93
CA ALA A 48 8.51 3.56 3.85
C ALA A 48 7.94 2.70 4.99
N SER A 49 6.61 2.65 5.15
CA SER A 49 5.95 1.80 6.15
C SER A 49 5.89 0.33 5.78
N PHE A 50 6.08 -0.01 4.50
CA PHE A 50 5.87 -1.36 3.98
C PHE A 50 7.12 -1.88 3.27
N GLU A 51 7.51 -3.11 3.56
CA GLU A 51 8.63 -3.77 2.87
C GLU A 51 8.26 -4.19 1.45
N VAL A 52 6.99 -4.55 1.25
CA VAL A 52 6.46 -5.04 -0.03
C VAL A 52 5.11 -4.40 -0.30
N VAL A 53 4.94 -3.95 -1.55
CA VAL A 53 3.64 -3.52 -2.08
C VAL A 53 3.34 -4.41 -3.28
N ALA A 54 2.47 -5.40 -3.09
CA ALA A 54 1.99 -6.29 -4.12
C ALA A 54 0.59 -5.87 -4.57
N GLY A 55 0.48 -5.54 -5.84
CA GLY A 55 -0.78 -5.16 -6.46
C GLY A 55 -1.09 -5.99 -7.69
N ALA A 56 -2.23 -5.70 -8.32
CA ALA A 56 -2.56 -6.28 -9.60
C ALA A 56 -1.48 -5.90 -10.63
N SER A 57 -1.00 -6.91 -11.36
CA SER A 57 0.01 -6.73 -12.39
C SER A 57 -0.60 -6.05 -13.62
N PRO A 58 0.12 -5.15 -14.32
CA PRO A 58 -0.37 -4.56 -15.57
C PRO A 58 -0.70 -5.58 -16.66
N ASP A 59 -0.03 -6.74 -16.66
CA ASP A 59 -0.26 -7.84 -17.60
C ASP A 59 -1.38 -8.81 -17.16
N GLY A 60 -2.04 -8.55 -16.03
CA GLY A 60 -3.17 -9.33 -15.52
C GLY A 60 -2.81 -10.66 -14.86
N THR A 61 -1.52 -11.04 -14.84
CA THR A 61 -1.05 -12.29 -14.21
C THR A 61 -1.35 -12.37 -12.72
N ARG A 62 -1.44 -11.20 -12.06
CA ARG A 62 -1.97 -11.03 -10.71
C ARG A 62 -3.23 -10.18 -10.79
N SER A 63 -4.40 -10.77 -10.59
CA SER A 63 -5.67 -10.02 -10.66
C SER A 63 -6.67 -10.40 -9.55
N ALA A 64 -6.59 -11.62 -9.00
CA ALA A 64 -7.32 -11.99 -7.80
C ALA A 64 -6.50 -11.68 -6.54
N LYS A 65 -7.19 -11.58 -5.39
CA LYS A 65 -6.53 -11.33 -4.10
C LYS A 65 -5.63 -12.50 -3.64
N SER A 66 -5.88 -13.71 -4.14
CA SER A 66 -5.01 -14.86 -3.94
C SER A 66 -3.67 -14.75 -4.67
N ASP A 67 -3.60 -13.90 -5.70
CA ASP A 67 -2.46 -13.84 -6.61
C ASP A 67 -1.45 -12.75 -6.21
N VAL A 68 -1.78 -11.95 -5.18
CA VAL A 68 -1.00 -10.78 -4.71
C VAL A 68 -0.59 -10.92 -3.26
#